data_AF-A0A378YC95-F1
#
_entry.id   AF-A0A378YC95-F1
#
_cell.length_a   1.000
_cell.length_b   1.000
_cell.length_c   1.000
_cell.angle_alpha   90.00
_cell.angle_beta   90.00
_cell.angle_gamma   90.00
#
_symmetry.space_group_name_H-M   'P 1'
#
loop_
_entity.id
_entity.type
_entity.pdbx_description
1 polymer ?
#
loop_
_entity_poly.entity_id
_entity_poly.type
_entity_poly.pdbx_seq_one_letter_code
_entity_poly.pdbx_strand_id
1 'polypeptide(L)'
;MSRPDRTDRRGGTGGIRRRLLLVVPAGLLGALLAWTLAGADPVQPEAPTRALADCAGAAVLGLAALPRLHDRLDIPWRVLAIAAGVWAALEFAMLAFEAAEVLGVSVGELGARQFGDFLTDVSGGQIGIAILLGSGAVATYSAFGFRLPERATPDLVLVFTAVTLALRPITGHMSQQAFGSVLAAVHALAAAAWFGLLLALALVVRTRGEWAVLLPRYSAWALPLVGVVGLTGLVNGLVRVGGPAALVTTGYGRILLAKTVLLAALIALGWWWRRRWVPVAADHRMTAESSLRRAVLETVAIAVVFGLAATLAVTA
;
A
#
# COMPACT_ATOMS: atom_id res chain seq x y z
N MET A 1 19.08 1.33 -46.98
CA MET A 1 18.60 0.42 -45.92
C MET A 1 18.87 1.09 -44.57
N SER A 2 17.99 2.00 -44.17
CA SER A 2 18.20 2.89 -43.03
C SER A 2 17.82 2.19 -41.73
N ARG A 3 18.76 2.04 -40.80
CA ARG A 3 18.49 1.54 -39.45
C ARG A 3 17.54 2.52 -38.75
N PRO A 4 16.42 2.06 -38.15
CA PRO A 4 15.56 2.96 -37.40
C PRO A 4 16.26 3.37 -36.10
N ASP A 5 16.16 4.66 -35.85
CA ASP A 5 16.75 5.41 -34.77
C ASP A 5 16.39 4.81 -33.39
N ARG A 6 17.40 4.54 -32.57
CA ARG A 6 17.26 3.93 -31.22
C ARG A 6 16.95 4.96 -30.14
N THR A 7 16.88 6.24 -30.49
CA THR A 7 16.82 7.36 -29.54
C THR A 7 15.40 7.69 -29.07
N ASP A 8 14.36 7.34 -29.82
CA ASP A 8 12.98 7.80 -29.54
C ASP A 8 12.20 6.90 -28.55
N ARG A 9 12.58 5.63 -28.38
CA ARG A 9 11.83 4.68 -27.51
C ARG A 9 12.08 4.86 -26.01
N ARG A 10 13.13 5.60 -25.61
CA ARG A 10 13.43 5.84 -24.18
C ARG A 10 12.58 6.96 -23.57
N GLY A 11 12.07 7.89 -24.39
CA GLY A 11 11.22 9.00 -23.93
C GLY A 11 9.84 8.57 -23.42
N GLY A 12 9.14 7.69 -24.15
CA GLY A 12 7.76 7.30 -23.85
C GLY A 12 7.60 6.52 -22.53
N THR A 13 8.46 5.53 -22.28
CA THR A 13 8.39 4.73 -21.03
C THR A 13 8.81 5.52 -19.78
N GLY A 14 9.73 6.48 -19.93
CA GLY A 14 10.12 7.39 -18.86
C GLY A 14 8.96 8.31 -18.44
N GLY A 15 8.27 8.90 -19.42
CA GLY A 15 7.09 9.71 -19.17
C GLY A 15 5.94 8.94 -18.51
N ILE A 16 5.68 7.71 -18.95
CA ILE A 16 4.65 6.85 -18.32
C ILE A 16 5.05 6.45 -16.91
N ARG A 17 6.32 6.13 -16.66
CA ARG A 17 6.77 5.77 -15.30
C ARG A 17 6.65 6.93 -14.32
N ARG A 18 6.85 8.18 -14.76
CA ARG A 18 6.58 9.37 -13.94
C ARG A 18 5.13 9.45 -13.49
N ARG A 19 4.17 8.85 -14.22
CA ARG A 19 2.78 8.76 -13.79
C ARG A 19 2.57 7.87 -12.57
N LEU A 20 3.56 7.08 -12.14
CA LEU A 20 3.50 6.42 -10.82
C LEU A 20 3.49 7.43 -9.66
N LEU A 21 3.96 8.66 -9.88
CA LEU A 21 3.79 9.74 -8.90
C LEU A 21 2.32 10.05 -8.63
N LEU A 22 1.39 9.65 -9.53
CA LEU A 22 -0.05 9.78 -9.31
C LEU A 22 -0.59 8.85 -8.21
N VAL A 23 0.19 7.88 -7.72
CA VAL A 23 -0.19 7.05 -6.56
C VAL A 23 -0.47 7.91 -5.33
N VAL A 24 0.36 8.94 -5.09
CA VAL A 24 0.20 9.87 -3.97
C VAL A 24 -1.12 10.65 -4.05
N PRO A 25 -1.40 11.45 -5.09
CA PRO A 25 -2.67 12.16 -5.20
C PRO A 25 -3.87 11.23 -5.33
N ALA A 26 -3.72 10.00 -5.86
CA ALA A 26 -4.80 9.03 -5.89
C ALA A 26 -5.15 8.48 -4.51
N GLY A 27 -4.15 8.17 -3.67
CA GLY A 27 -4.35 7.83 -2.26
C GLY A 27 -5.02 8.96 -1.49
N LEU A 28 -4.56 10.20 -1.69
CA LEU A 28 -5.19 11.38 -1.09
C LEU A 28 -6.61 11.61 -1.60
N LEU A 29 -6.88 11.38 -2.88
CA LEU A 29 -8.22 11.45 -3.46
C LEU A 29 -9.16 10.41 -2.84
N GLY A 30 -8.66 9.19 -2.62
CA GLY A 30 -9.40 8.15 -1.90
C GLY A 30 -9.73 8.57 -0.46
N ALA A 31 -8.75 9.14 0.25
CA ALA A 31 -8.95 9.63 1.60
C ALA A 31 -9.96 10.79 1.66
N LEU A 32 -9.88 11.72 0.70
CA LEU A 32 -10.82 12.83 0.55
C LEU A 32 -12.23 12.32 0.24
N LEU A 33 -12.37 11.37 -0.69
CA LEU A 33 -13.66 10.76 -1.01
C LEU A 33 -14.27 10.11 0.23
N ALA A 34 -13.48 9.36 1.00
CA ALA A 34 -13.93 8.77 2.25
C ALA A 34 -14.40 9.82 3.24
N TRP A 35 -13.65 10.91 3.38
CA TRP A 35 -14.01 12.01 4.27
C TRP A 35 -15.33 12.66 3.85
N THR A 36 -15.54 12.89 2.56
CA THR A 36 -16.82 13.41 2.04
C THR A 36 -17.98 12.44 2.29
N LEU A 37 -17.72 11.13 2.22
CA LEU A 37 -18.73 10.10 2.49
C LEU A 37 -19.02 9.92 3.98
N ALA A 38 -18.07 10.25 4.87
CA ALA A 38 -18.30 10.28 6.31
C ALA A 38 -19.41 11.28 6.67
N GLY A 39 -19.48 12.42 5.96
CA GLY A 39 -20.47 13.46 6.21
C GLY A 39 -20.23 14.13 7.57
N ALA A 40 -21.17 13.95 8.49
CA ALA A 40 -21.08 14.52 9.84
C ALA A 40 -20.30 13.63 10.83
N ASP A 41 -20.00 12.38 10.47
CA ASP A 41 -19.29 11.46 11.36
C ASP A 41 -17.82 11.91 11.49
N PRO A 42 -17.26 11.91 12.72
CA PRO A 42 -15.90 12.36 12.95
C PRO A 42 -14.89 11.45 12.25
N VAL A 43 -13.96 12.09 11.55
CA VAL A 43 -12.82 11.46 10.86
C VAL A 43 -11.55 12.09 11.41
N GLN A 44 -10.61 11.26 11.84
CA GLN A 44 -9.38 11.76 12.42
C GLN A 44 -8.45 12.39 11.36
N PRO A 45 -7.77 13.50 11.68
CA PRO A 45 -7.01 14.31 10.72
C PRO A 45 -5.79 13.60 10.12
N GLU A 46 -5.30 12.52 10.74
CA GLU A 46 -4.19 11.71 10.25
C GLU A 46 -4.57 10.78 9.10
N ALA A 47 -5.85 10.68 8.72
CA ALA A 47 -6.32 9.81 7.63
C ALA A 47 -5.52 9.95 6.31
N PRO A 48 -5.19 11.16 5.82
CA PRO A 48 -4.39 11.31 4.60
C PRO A 48 -2.95 10.83 4.79
N THR A 49 -2.34 11.12 5.93
CA THR A 49 -0.97 10.68 6.27
C THR A 49 -0.92 9.16 6.37
N ARG A 50 -1.92 8.54 7.01
CA ARG A 50 -2.08 7.09 7.08
C ARG A 50 -2.21 6.46 5.70
N ALA A 51 -3.02 7.02 4.81
CA ALA A 51 -3.15 6.52 3.44
C ALA A 51 -1.82 6.49 2.69
N LEU A 52 -1.00 7.54 2.86
CA LEU A 52 0.32 7.61 2.27
C LEU A 52 1.30 6.62 2.91
N ALA A 53 1.27 6.47 4.24
CA ALA A 53 2.09 5.51 4.97
C ALA A 53 1.78 4.06 4.53
N ASP A 54 0.49 3.71 4.43
CA ASP A 54 0.03 2.39 3.95
C ASP A 54 0.52 2.12 2.52
N CYS A 55 0.43 3.11 1.63
CA CYS A 55 0.96 3.00 0.26
C CYS A 55 2.49 2.82 0.23
N ALA A 56 3.21 3.58 1.06
CA ALA A 56 4.67 3.52 1.13
C ALA A 56 5.17 2.19 1.70
N GLY A 57 4.58 1.72 2.82
CA GLY A 57 4.89 0.43 3.41
C GLY A 57 4.56 -0.74 2.48
N ALA A 58 3.44 -0.68 1.76
CA ALA A 58 3.13 -1.66 0.72
C ALA A 58 4.14 -1.62 -0.43
N ALA A 59 4.60 -0.45 -0.86
CA ALA A 59 5.66 -0.34 -1.87
C ALA A 59 6.96 -1.00 -1.41
N VAL A 60 7.37 -0.80 -0.15
CA VAL A 60 8.54 -1.45 0.45
C VAL A 60 8.37 -2.97 0.47
N LEU A 61 7.21 -3.46 0.91
CA LEU A 61 6.90 -4.89 0.95
C LEU A 61 6.98 -5.51 -0.46
N GLY A 62 6.39 -4.85 -1.46
CA GLY A 62 6.41 -5.29 -2.85
C GLY A 62 7.80 -5.31 -3.47
N LEU A 63 8.62 -4.29 -3.21
CA LEU A 63 10.00 -4.22 -3.70
C LEU A 63 10.86 -5.32 -3.07
N ALA A 64 10.68 -5.60 -1.77
CA ALA A 64 11.38 -6.69 -1.08
C ALA A 64 10.91 -8.09 -1.54
N ALA A 65 9.66 -8.21 -1.98
CA ALA A 65 9.07 -9.47 -2.45
C ALA A 65 9.42 -9.82 -3.91
N LEU A 66 10.05 -8.91 -4.68
CA LEU A 66 10.37 -9.14 -6.11
C LEU A 66 11.11 -10.47 -6.38
N PRO A 67 12.13 -10.89 -5.61
CA PRO A 67 12.82 -12.16 -5.85
C PRO A 67 11.89 -13.39 -5.74
N ARG A 68 10.79 -13.29 -4.99
CA ARG A 68 9.80 -14.38 -4.87
C ARG A 68 8.98 -14.61 -6.14
N LEU A 69 8.93 -13.61 -7.04
CA LEU A 69 8.35 -13.79 -8.36
C LEU A 69 9.32 -14.49 -9.32
N HIS A 70 10.62 -14.19 -9.24
CA HIS A 70 11.63 -14.79 -10.10
C HIS A 70 13.03 -14.61 -9.52
N ASP A 71 13.79 -15.70 -9.42
CA ASP A 71 15.16 -15.72 -8.87
C ASP A 71 16.19 -14.85 -9.61
N ARG A 72 15.82 -14.30 -10.78
CA ARG A 72 16.70 -13.44 -11.59
C ARG A 72 16.42 -11.95 -11.39
N LEU A 73 15.45 -11.62 -10.55
CA LEU A 73 15.13 -10.24 -10.22
C LEU A 73 16.06 -9.75 -9.12
N ASP A 74 16.98 -8.86 -9.49
CA ASP A 74 17.79 -8.13 -8.54
C ASP A 74 16.94 -7.13 -7.74
N ILE A 75 17.28 -6.95 -6.47
CA ILE A 75 16.64 -5.98 -5.61
C ILE A 75 17.08 -4.57 -6.01
N PRO A 76 16.15 -3.64 -6.31
CA PRO A 76 16.48 -2.25 -6.59
C PRO A 76 16.77 -1.50 -5.28
N TRP A 77 17.87 -1.82 -4.59
CA TRP A 77 18.19 -1.33 -3.24
C TRP A 77 18.05 0.19 -3.08
N ARG A 78 18.43 0.97 -4.10
CA ARG A 78 18.25 2.43 -4.09
C ARG A 78 16.79 2.85 -3.98
N VAL A 79 15.92 2.24 -4.79
CA VAL A 79 14.48 2.55 -4.79
C VAL A 79 13.83 2.07 -3.49
N LEU A 80 14.24 0.88 -3.02
CA LEU A 80 13.79 0.32 -1.76
C LEU A 80 14.17 1.20 -0.56
N ALA A 81 15.42 1.67 -0.50
CA ALA A 81 15.89 2.57 0.57
C ALA A 81 15.13 3.91 0.56
N ILE A 82 14.87 4.49 -0.60
CA ILE A 82 14.07 5.72 -0.72
C ILE A 82 12.63 5.46 -0.25
N ALA A 83 11.99 4.38 -0.71
CA ALA A 83 10.63 4.04 -0.32
C ALA A 83 10.52 3.79 1.20
N ALA A 84 11.49 3.09 1.79
CA ALA A 84 11.55 2.82 3.21
C ALA A 84 11.79 4.08 4.04
N GLY A 85 12.67 4.99 3.58
CA GLY A 85 12.86 6.29 4.22
C GLY A 85 11.61 7.17 4.18
N VAL A 86 10.90 7.19 3.05
CA VAL A 86 9.60 7.88 2.92
C VAL A 86 8.56 7.27 3.85
N TRP A 87 8.49 5.94 3.92
CA TRP A 87 7.58 5.25 4.83
C TRP A 87 7.87 5.60 6.29
N ALA A 88 9.12 5.52 6.74
CA ALA A 88 9.50 5.88 8.11
C ALA A 88 9.19 7.36 8.44
N ALA A 89 9.40 8.27 7.50
CA ALA A 89 9.04 9.69 7.67
C ALA A 89 7.53 9.90 7.79
N LEU A 90 6.73 9.14 7.03
CA LEU A 90 5.26 9.18 7.12
C LEU A 90 4.75 8.58 8.43
N GLU A 91 5.34 7.49 8.92
CA GLU A 91 5.01 6.92 10.24
C GLU A 91 5.36 7.89 11.38
N PHE A 92 6.50 8.60 11.28
CA PHE A 92 6.84 9.66 12.24
C PHE A 92 5.82 10.80 12.20
N ALA A 93 5.45 11.28 11.02
CA ALA A 93 4.44 12.32 10.87
C ALA A 93 3.08 11.87 11.43
N MET A 94 2.67 10.63 11.16
CA MET A 94 1.45 10.05 11.71
C MET A 94 1.48 10.03 13.23
N LEU A 95 2.60 9.61 13.83
CA LEU A 95 2.77 9.57 15.28
C LEU A 95 2.69 10.94 15.93
N ALA A 96 3.25 11.97 15.27
CA ALA A 96 3.17 13.35 15.73
C ALA A 96 1.74 13.93 15.64
N PHE A 97 1.00 13.60 14.57
CA PHE A 97 -0.41 13.99 14.45
C PHE A 97 -1.28 13.32 15.51
N GLU A 98 -1.09 12.02 15.73
CA GLU A 98 -1.82 11.23 16.74
C GLU A 98 -1.56 11.79 18.15
N ALA A 99 -0.30 12.11 18.48
CA ALA A 99 0.05 12.74 19.75
C ALA A 99 -0.58 14.12 19.94
N ALA A 100 -0.53 14.97 18.91
CA ALA A 100 -1.10 16.31 18.95
C ALA A 100 -2.62 16.28 19.14
N GLU A 101 -3.31 15.36 18.47
CA GLU A 101 -4.76 15.18 18.62
C GLU A 101 -5.13 14.68 20.02
N VAL A 102 -4.45 13.66 20.53
CA VAL A 102 -4.71 13.11 21.88
C VAL A 102 -4.50 14.16 22.97
N LEU A 103 -3.53 15.06 22.79
CA LEU A 103 -3.21 16.13 23.73
C LEU A 103 -4.02 17.42 23.49
N GLY A 104 -4.81 17.49 22.41
CA GLY A 104 -5.63 18.66 22.07
C GLY A 104 -4.83 19.91 21.69
N VAL A 105 -3.61 19.74 21.16
CA VAL A 105 -2.70 20.83 20.78
C VAL A 105 -2.38 20.78 19.29
N SER A 106 -1.86 21.86 18.71
CA SER A 106 -1.32 21.80 17.35
C SER A 106 0.05 21.11 17.34
N VAL A 107 0.42 20.49 16.21
CA VAL A 107 1.73 19.81 16.07
C VAL A 107 2.91 20.77 16.31
N GLY A 108 2.76 22.07 16.03
CA GLY A 108 3.79 23.08 16.26
C GLY A 108 3.98 23.46 17.73
N GLU A 109 2.98 23.20 18.58
CA GLU A 109 2.99 23.49 20.01
C GLU A 109 3.33 22.25 20.85
N LEU A 110 3.46 21.08 20.21
CA LEU A 110 3.73 19.83 20.86
C LEU A 110 5.13 19.82 21.49
N GLY A 111 5.18 19.91 22.81
CA GLY A 111 6.44 19.88 23.56
C GLY A 111 7.09 18.49 23.56
N ALA A 112 8.42 18.43 23.52
CA ALA A 112 9.15 17.16 23.53
C ALA A 112 8.85 16.28 24.75
N ARG A 113 8.58 16.89 25.93
CA ARG A 113 8.17 16.15 27.13
C ARG A 113 6.79 15.52 26.95
N GLN A 114 5.80 16.29 26.52
CA GLN A 114 4.44 15.81 26.29
C GLN A 114 4.40 14.70 25.24
N PHE A 115 5.22 14.83 24.18
CA PHE A 115 5.38 13.78 23.20
C PHE A 115 6.00 12.52 23.84
N GLY A 116 7.04 12.67 24.65
CA GLY A 116 7.63 11.56 25.42
C GLY A 116 6.61 10.84 26.31
N ASP A 117 5.82 11.61 27.06
CA ASP A 117 4.76 11.08 27.94
C ASP A 117 3.71 10.32 27.12
N PHE A 118 3.30 10.84 25.97
CA PHE A 118 2.40 10.14 25.04
C PHE A 118 3.00 8.80 24.57
N LEU A 119 4.29 8.76 24.24
CA LEU A 119 4.94 7.52 23.79
C LEU A 119 5.05 6.45 24.88
N THR A 120 5.17 6.84 26.15
CA THR A 120 5.33 5.90 27.26
C THR A 120 4.00 5.51 27.92
N ASP A 121 3.06 6.44 28.01
CA ASP A 121 1.89 6.29 28.88
C ASP A 121 0.60 6.03 28.10
N VAL A 122 0.59 6.24 26.78
CA VAL A 122 -0.57 6.01 25.92
C VAL A 122 -0.33 4.80 25.02
N SER A 123 -1.26 3.85 25.03
CA SER A 123 -1.15 2.61 24.22
C SER A 123 -0.98 2.88 22.71
N GLY A 124 -1.66 3.91 22.19
CA GLY A 124 -1.48 4.37 20.80
C GLY A 124 -0.04 4.80 20.50
N GLY A 125 0.56 5.58 21.41
CA GLY A 125 1.96 6.00 21.33
C GLY A 125 2.95 4.84 21.39
N GLN A 126 2.71 3.85 22.25
CA GLN A 126 3.54 2.64 22.35
C GLN A 126 3.51 1.77 21.08
N ILE A 127 2.34 1.66 20.43
CA ILE A 127 2.21 0.96 19.14
C ILE A 127 2.90 1.78 18.04
N GLY A 128 2.69 3.09 18.05
CA GLY A 128 3.29 4.02 17.11
C GLY A 128 4.81 4.03 17.15
N ILE A 129 5.43 4.00 18.34
CA ILE A 129 6.90 3.91 18.45
C ILE A 129 7.42 2.56 17.97
N ALA A 130 6.71 1.45 18.20
CA ALA A 130 7.10 0.15 17.67
C ALA A 130 7.08 0.12 16.13
N ILE A 131 6.07 0.74 15.51
CA ILE A 131 5.98 0.89 14.06
C ILE A 131 7.09 1.81 13.52
N LEU A 132 7.38 2.91 14.21
CA LEU A 132 8.45 3.84 13.84
C LEU A 132 9.82 3.17 13.92
N LEU A 133 10.10 2.39 14.97
CA LEU A 133 11.34 1.62 15.10
C LEU A 133 11.45 0.56 14.01
N GLY A 134 10.36 -0.17 13.72
CA GLY A 134 10.32 -1.17 12.66
C GLY A 134 10.59 -0.57 11.28
N SER A 135 9.87 0.48 10.91
CA SER A 135 10.05 1.19 9.62
C SER A 135 11.43 1.87 9.53
N GLY A 136 11.93 2.46 10.62
CA GLY A 136 13.27 3.03 10.70
C GLY A 136 14.39 2.00 10.56
N ALA A 137 14.24 0.82 11.16
CA ALA A 137 15.18 -0.30 10.99
C ALA A 137 15.18 -0.79 9.55
N VAL A 138 14.00 -0.92 8.93
CA VAL A 138 13.86 -1.27 7.50
C VAL A 138 14.53 -0.22 6.61
N ALA A 139 14.34 1.07 6.88
CA ALA A 139 14.98 2.16 6.13
C ALA A 139 16.51 2.13 6.26
N THR A 140 17.01 1.97 7.48
CA THR A 140 18.45 1.91 7.77
C THR A 140 19.11 0.70 7.11
N TYR A 141 18.49 -0.48 7.24
CA TYR A 141 19.00 -1.71 6.63
C TYR A 141 18.91 -1.67 5.10
N SER A 142 17.86 -1.06 4.52
CA SER A 142 17.76 -0.86 3.07
C SER A 142 18.83 0.11 2.56
N ALA A 143 19.16 1.17 3.31
CA ALA A 143 20.26 2.06 3.00
C ALA A 143 21.63 1.35 3.10
N PHE A 144 21.80 0.46 4.08
CA PHE A 144 22.95 -0.43 4.17
C PHE A 144 23.06 -1.36 2.94
N GLY A 145 21.96 -2.00 2.53
CA GLY A 145 21.92 -2.85 1.33
C GLY A 145 22.17 -2.07 0.04
N PHE A 146 21.79 -0.79 -0.03
CA PHE A 146 22.18 0.08 -1.14
C PHE A 146 23.69 0.34 -1.20
N ARG A 147 24.35 0.47 -0.05
CA ARG A 147 25.81 0.69 0.03
C ARG A 147 26.60 -0.61 -0.17
N LEU A 148 26.09 -1.74 0.32
CA LEU A 148 26.77 -3.03 0.37
C LEU A 148 25.81 -4.17 -0.05
N PRO A 149 25.39 -4.23 -1.33
CA PRO A 149 24.37 -5.16 -1.81
C PRO A 149 24.75 -6.63 -1.61
N GLU A 150 26.03 -6.97 -1.75
CA GLU A 150 26.55 -8.34 -1.56
C GLU A 150 26.42 -8.87 -0.12
N ARG A 151 26.19 -7.98 0.86
CA ARG A 151 26.08 -8.33 2.28
C ARG A 151 24.63 -8.26 2.79
N ALA A 152 23.68 -7.89 1.94
CA ALA A 152 22.31 -7.66 2.35
C ALA A 152 21.37 -8.69 1.71
N THR A 153 20.52 -9.30 2.52
CA THR A 153 19.40 -10.13 2.05
C THR A 153 18.09 -9.33 2.06
N PRO A 154 17.26 -9.45 1.00
CA PRO A 154 15.92 -8.86 0.98
C PRO A 154 14.93 -9.54 1.94
N ASP A 155 15.22 -10.76 2.39
CA ASP A 155 14.32 -11.50 3.28
C ASP A 155 14.14 -10.78 4.62
N LEU A 156 15.20 -10.15 5.13
CA LEU A 156 15.10 -9.33 6.34
C LEU A 156 14.18 -8.12 6.12
N VAL A 157 14.34 -7.39 5.01
CA VAL A 157 13.45 -6.27 4.68
C VAL A 157 12.00 -6.75 4.59
N LEU A 158 11.77 -7.86 3.90
CA LEU A 158 10.44 -8.44 3.68
C LEU A 158 9.77 -8.80 5.01
N VAL A 159 10.47 -9.54 5.89
CA VAL A 159 9.94 -9.99 7.18
C VAL A 159 9.67 -8.80 8.10
N PHE A 160 10.64 -7.90 8.27
CA PHE A 160 10.47 -6.75 9.16
C PHE A 160 9.41 -5.77 8.66
N THR A 161 9.27 -5.61 7.34
CA THR A 161 8.20 -4.80 6.76
C THR A 161 6.83 -5.45 6.99
N ALA A 162 6.71 -6.76 6.79
CA ALA A 162 5.47 -7.48 7.07
C ALA A 162 5.08 -7.41 8.56
N VAL A 163 6.03 -7.63 9.47
CA VAL A 163 5.78 -7.49 10.92
C VAL A 163 5.32 -6.08 11.25
N THR A 164 6.03 -5.06 10.75
CA THR A 164 5.71 -3.64 11.02
C THR A 164 4.33 -3.26 10.49
N LEU A 165 3.96 -3.66 9.27
CA LEU A 165 2.63 -3.43 8.69
C LEU A 165 1.51 -4.14 9.46
N ALA A 166 1.80 -5.27 10.09
CA ALA A 166 0.83 -6.05 10.85
C ALA A 166 0.54 -5.47 12.26
N LEU A 167 1.43 -4.65 12.81
CA LEU A 167 1.30 -4.12 14.18
C LEU A 167 0.00 -3.31 14.36
N ARG A 168 -0.24 -2.29 13.53
CA ARG A 168 -1.40 -1.40 13.68
C ARG A 168 -2.75 -2.13 13.52
N PRO A 169 -2.94 -3.04 12.55
CA PRO A 169 -4.16 -3.83 12.43
C PRO A 169 -4.40 -4.81 13.60
N ILE A 170 -3.34 -5.40 14.16
CA ILE A 170 -3.44 -6.39 15.25
C ILE A 170 -3.95 -5.79 16.55
N THR A 171 -3.72 -4.50 16.78
CA THR A 171 -4.12 -3.76 17.99
C THR A 171 -5.39 -2.93 17.82
N GLY A 172 -6.00 -2.93 16.62
CA GLY A 172 -7.25 -2.19 16.37
C GLY A 172 -8.48 -2.84 17.02
N HIS A 173 -9.65 -2.23 16.89
CA HIS A 173 -10.90 -2.71 17.50
C HIS A 173 -11.27 -4.17 17.17
N MET A 174 -10.85 -4.66 15.99
CA MET A 174 -11.05 -6.06 15.62
C MET A 174 -10.30 -7.04 16.53
N SER A 175 -9.25 -6.60 17.23
CA SER A 175 -8.53 -7.43 18.20
C SER A 175 -9.39 -7.93 19.36
N GLN A 176 -10.51 -7.26 19.63
CA GLN A 176 -11.46 -7.67 20.67
C GLN A 176 -12.32 -8.87 20.26
N GLN A 177 -12.25 -9.30 18.99
CA GLN A 177 -12.99 -10.43 18.47
C GLN A 177 -12.10 -11.66 18.33
N ALA A 178 -12.69 -12.86 18.44
CA ALA A 178 -11.99 -14.10 18.17
C ALA A 178 -11.40 -14.08 16.74
N PHE A 179 -10.08 -14.28 16.64
CA PHE A 179 -9.30 -14.22 15.40
C PHE A 179 -9.24 -12.85 14.71
N GLY A 180 -9.83 -11.78 15.26
CA GLY A 180 -9.90 -10.49 14.57
C GLY A 180 -8.54 -9.84 14.34
N SER A 181 -7.60 -9.95 15.27
CA SER A 181 -6.19 -9.53 15.06
C SER A 181 -5.54 -10.26 13.88
N VAL A 182 -5.75 -11.57 13.77
CA VAL A 182 -5.17 -12.38 12.68
C VAL A 182 -5.81 -12.01 11.35
N LEU A 183 -7.13 -11.87 11.30
CA LEU A 183 -7.85 -11.45 10.09
C LEU A 183 -7.41 -10.06 9.63
N ALA A 184 -7.23 -9.12 10.57
CA ALA A 184 -6.77 -7.77 10.27
C ALA A 184 -5.34 -7.75 9.72
N ALA A 185 -4.42 -8.52 10.33
CA ALA A 185 -3.06 -8.68 9.84
C ALA A 185 -3.03 -9.30 8.44
N VAL A 186 -3.76 -10.39 8.24
CA VAL A 186 -3.85 -11.10 6.97
C VAL A 186 -4.44 -10.20 5.87
N HIS A 187 -5.49 -9.43 6.19
CA HIS A 187 -6.07 -8.46 5.26
C HIS A 187 -5.04 -7.41 4.82
N ALA A 188 -4.36 -6.78 5.80
CA ALA A 188 -3.39 -5.72 5.54
C ALA A 188 -2.20 -6.24 4.72
N LEU A 189 -1.65 -7.39 5.08
CA LEU A 189 -0.53 -8.00 4.36
C LEU A 189 -0.92 -8.45 2.95
N ALA A 190 -2.11 -9.02 2.78
CA ALA A 190 -2.60 -9.42 1.46
C ALA A 190 -2.82 -8.21 0.54
N ALA A 191 -3.41 -7.14 1.07
CA ALA A 191 -3.60 -5.89 0.34
C ALA A 191 -2.26 -5.24 -0.02
N ALA A 192 -1.34 -5.17 0.94
CA ALA A 192 0.00 -4.60 0.75
C ALA A 192 0.80 -5.40 -0.28
N ALA A 193 0.76 -6.73 -0.25
CA ALA A 193 1.43 -7.58 -1.23
C ALA A 193 0.82 -7.43 -2.63
N TRP A 194 -0.51 -7.38 -2.74
CA TRP A 194 -1.21 -7.21 -4.02
C TRP A 194 -0.84 -5.88 -4.68
N PHE A 195 -1.01 -4.78 -3.97
CA PHE A 195 -0.69 -3.44 -4.46
C PHE A 195 0.81 -3.23 -4.67
N GLY A 196 1.60 -3.56 -3.64
CA GLY A 196 3.03 -3.32 -3.59
C GLY A 196 3.79 -4.04 -4.69
N LEU A 197 3.45 -5.30 -4.96
CA LEU A 197 4.15 -6.10 -5.96
C LEU A 197 3.89 -5.58 -7.38
N LEU A 198 2.67 -5.13 -7.68
CA LEU A 198 2.37 -4.50 -8.97
C LEU A 198 3.11 -3.16 -9.13
N LEU A 199 3.12 -2.34 -8.08
CA LEU A 199 3.85 -1.08 -8.06
C LEU A 199 5.36 -1.33 -8.24
N ALA A 200 5.92 -2.32 -7.55
CA ALA A 200 7.30 -2.74 -7.69
C ALA A 200 7.62 -3.16 -9.14
N LEU A 201 6.77 -3.99 -9.76
CA LEU A 201 6.93 -4.36 -11.17
C LEU A 201 6.90 -3.14 -12.09
N ALA A 202 5.96 -2.20 -11.89
CA ALA A 202 5.89 -0.97 -12.67
C ALA A 202 7.15 -0.09 -12.48
N LEU A 203 7.78 -0.12 -11.30
CA LEU A 203 9.00 0.62 -10.98
C LEU A 203 10.28 -0.02 -11.53
N VAL A 204 10.36 -1.35 -11.65
CA VAL A 204 11.60 -2.04 -12.04
C VAL A 204 11.58 -2.54 -13.47
N VAL A 205 10.49 -3.13 -13.95
CA VAL A 205 10.44 -3.83 -15.24
C VAL A 205 10.61 -2.87 -16.40
N ARG A 206 11.49 -3.20 -17.37
CA ARG A 206 11.87 -2.30 -18.47
C ARG A 206 11.54 -2.88 -19.84
N THR A 207 11.65 -4.18 -20.02
CA THR A 207 11.63 -4.82 -21.33
C THR A 207 10.35 -5.61 -21.55
N ARG A 208 10.03 -5.83 -22.83
CA ARG A 208 8.90 -6.67 -23.26
C ARG A 208 9.06 -8.12 -22.77
N GLY A 209 10.28 -8.65 -22.78
CA GLY A 209 10.56 -10.02 -22.32
C GLY A 209 10.36 -10.18 -20.81
N GLU A 210 10.82 -9.22 -20.01
CA GLU A 210 10.57 -9.24 -18.55
C GLU A 210 9.06 -9.18 -18.25
N TRP A 211 8.30 -8.31 -18.91
CA TRP A 211 6.83 -8.26 -18.75
C TRP A 211 6.17 -9.59 -19.15
N ALA A 212 6.64 -10.25 -20.22
CA ALA A 212 6.11 -11.53 -20.66
C ALA A 212 6.27 -12.64 -19.62
N VAL A 213 7.35 -12.60 -18.84
CA VAL A 213 7.65 -13.60 -17.80
C VAL A 213 7.02 -13.25 -16.45
N LEU A 214 7.11 -11.99 -16.03
CA LEU A 214 6.75 -11.56 -14.68
C LEU A 214 5.26 -11.30 -14.51
N LEU A 215 4.58 -10.79 -15.53
CA LEU A 215 3.16 -10.47 -15.43
C LEU A 215 2.28 -11.71 -15.18
N PRO A 216 2.47 -12.86 -15.87
CA PRO A 216 1.71 -14.07 -15.55
C PRO A 216 1.95 -14.56 -14.13
N ARG A 217 3.19 -14.46 -13.62
CA ARG A 217 3.54 -14.85 -12.25
C ARG A 217 2.86 -13.94 -11.23
N TYR A 218 2.97 -12.62 -11.41
CA TYR A 218 2.22 -11.68 -10.57
C TYR A 218 0.73 -11.95 -10.61
N SER A 219 0.14 -12.19 -11.79
CA SER A 219 -1.30 -12.47 -11.92
C SER A 219 -1.71 -13.74 -11.17
N ALA A 220 -0.84 -14.76 -11.13
CA ALA A 220 -1.08 -15.98 -10.34
C ALA A 220 -1.02 -15.73 -8.83
N TRP A 221 -0.10 -14.88 -8.35
CA TRP A 221 -0.01 -14.46 -6.95
C TRP A 221 -1.15 -13.53 -6.54
N ALA A 222 -1.56 -12.61 -7.41
CA ALA A 222 -2.59 -11.62 -7.12
C ALA A 222 -3.96 -12.28 -6.87
N LEU A 223 -4.27 -13.39 -7.54
CA LEU A 223 -5.58 -14.05 -7.44
C LEU A 223 -5.93 -14.52 -6.00
N PRO A 224 -5.09 -15.31 -5.30
CA PRO A 224 -5.35 -15.65 -3.90
C PRO A 224 -5.30 -14.43 -2.98
N LEU A 225 -4.41 -13.44 -3.22
CA LEU A 225 -4.34 -12.23 -2.40
C LEU A 225 -5.64 -11.42 -2.46
N VAL A 226 -6.19 -11.22 -3.66
CA VAL A 226 -7.47 -10.55 -3.86
C VAL A 226 -8.61 -11.32 -3.20
N GLY A 227 -8.61 -12.65 -3.28
CA GLY A 227 -9.58 -13.50 -2.59
C GLY A 227 -9.52 -13.31 -1.06
N VAL A 228 -8.32 -13.28 -0.49
CA VAL A 228 -8.09 -13.03 0.94
C VAL A 228 -8.58 -11.63 1.34
N VAL A 229 -8.21 -10.59 0.58
CA VAL A 229 -8.65 -9.20 0.84
C VAL A 229 -10.17 -9.08 0.79
N GLY A 230 -10.81 -9.70 -0.21
CA GLY A 230 -12.27 -9.69 -0.35
C GLY A 230 -12.97 -10.41 0.80
N LEU A 231 -12.52 -11.61 1.16
CA LEU A 231 -13.13 -12.41 2.22
C LEU A 231 -12.97 -11.75 3.60
N THR A 232 -11.74 -11.37 3.95
CA THR A 232 -11.46 -10.70 5.23
C THR A 232 -12.13 -9.34 5.32
N GLY A 233 -12.21 -8.59 4.22
CA GLY A 233 -12.92 -7.31 4.15
C GLY A 233 -14.43 -7.49 4.34
N LEU A 234 -15.02 -8.53 3.74
CA LEU A 234 -16.43 -8.86 3.92
C LEU A 234 -16.74 -9.23 5.38
N VAL A 235 -15.94 -10.12 5.98
CA VAL A 235 -16.10 -10.51 7.39
C VAL A 235 -16.01 -9.28 8.30
N ASN A 236 -14.96 -8.47 8.17
CA ASN A 236 -14.79 -7.27 8.97
C ASN A 236 -15.96 -6.27 8.78
N GLY A 237 -16.41 -6.08 7.54
CA GLY A 237 -17.56 -5.24 7.22
C GLY A 237 -18.85 -5.73 7.89
N LEU A 238 -19.14 -7.02 7.81
CA LEU A 238 -20.33 -7.62 8.42
C LEU A 238 -20.33 -7.54 9.94
N VAL A 239 -19.17 -7.69 10.58
CA VAL A 239 -19.13 -7.60 12.05
C VAL A 239 -19.24 -6.15 12.53
N ARG A 240 -18.70 -5.18 11.79
CA ARG A 240 -18.71 -3.77 12.20
C ARG A 240 -20.01 -3.04 11.83
N VAL A 241 -20.69 -3.45 10.77
CA VAL A 241 -21.97 -2.86 10.36
C VAL A 241 -23.12 -3.53 11.09
N GLY A 242 -23.74 -2.82 12.03
CA GLY A 242 -24.89 -3.27 12.83
C GLY A 242 -26.22 -3.46 12.07
N GLY A 243 -26.18 -3.77 10.77
CA GLY A 243 -27.34 -4.08 9.92
C GLY A 243 -27.37 -3.33 8.58
N PRO A 244 -28.20 -3.76 7.61
CA PRO A 244 -28.24 -3.20 6.26
C PRO A 244 -28.58 -1.72 6.19
N ALA A 245 -29.43 -1.22 7.11
CA ALA A 245 -29.78 0.19 7.17
C ALA A 245 -28.55 1.07 7.48
N ALA A 246 -27.67 0.60 8.37
CA ALA A 246 -26.45 1.33 8.74
C ALA A 246 -25.48 1.52 7.57
N LEU A 247 -25.57 0.72 6.50
CA LEU A 247 -24.74 0.87 5.30
C LEU A 247 -24.98 2.20 4.57
N VAL A 248 -26.19 2.76 4.67
CA VAL A 248 -26.55 3.99 3.95
C VAL A 248 -26.82 5.16 4.88
N THR A 249 -27.14 4.90 6.16
CA THR A 249 -27.42 5.95 7.14
C THR A 249 -26.19 6.44 7.90
N THR A 250 -25.13 5.62 8.00
CA THR A 250 -23.89 6.00 8.70
C THR A 250 -22.79 6.41 7.71
N GLY A 251 -21.88 7.29 8.13
CA GLY A 251 -20.65 7.61 7.40
C GLY A 251 -19.77 6.37 7.21
N TYR A 252 -19.55 5.60 8.28
CA TYR A 252 -18.83 4.33 8.21
C TYR A 252 -19.40 3.39 7.13
N GLY A 253 -20.72 3.20 7.11
CA GLY A 253 -21.42 2.36 6.15
C GLY A 253 -21.25 2.83 4.70
N ARG A 254 -21.38 4.14 4.46
CA ARG A 254 -21.22 4.74 3.13
C ARG A 254 -19.79 4.57 2.59
N ILE A 255 -18.78 4.77 3.43
CA ILE A 255 -17.37 4.55 3.06
C ILE A 255 -17.12 3.06 2.77
N LEU A 256 -17.64 2.16 3.61
CA LEU A 256 -17.52 0.72 3.39
C LEU A 256 -18.18 0.28 2.09
N LEU A 257 -19.36 0.82 1.77
CA LEU A 257 -20.06 0.54 0.51
C LEU A 257 -19.24 1.01 -0.69
N ALA A 258 -18.70 2.24 -0.65
CA ALA A 258 -17.82 2.76 -1.70
C ALA A 258 -16.56 1.91 -1.88
N LYS A 259 -15.91 1.50 -0.78
CA LYS A 259 -14.77 0.57 -0.80
C LYS A 259 -15.14 -0.75 -1.46
N THR A 260 -16.32 -1.29 -1.15
CA THR A 260 -16.81 -2.56 -1.70
C THR A 260 -17.08 -2.46 -3.21
N VAL A 261 -17.73 -1.38 -3.65
CA VAL A 261 -17.99 -1.12 -5.08
C VAL A 261 -16.69 -0.97 -5.87
N LEU A 262 -15.72 -0.22 -5.34
CA LEU A 262 -14.42 -0.05 -6.00
C LEU A 262 -13.60 -1.34 -6.03
N LEU A 263 -13.64 -2.13 -4.94
CA LEU A 263 -13.01 -3.46 -4.93
C LEU A 263 -13.64 -4.37 -5.98
N ALA A 264 -14.98 -4.39 -6.10
CA ALA A 264 -15.66 -5.17 -7.14
C ALA A 264 -15.27 -4.72 -8.56
N ALA A 265 -15.17 -3.40 -8.78
CA ALA A 265 -14.70 -2.85 -10.05
C ALA A 265 -13.24 -3.26 -10.36
N LEU A 266 -12.35 -3.25 -9.37
CA LEU A 266 -10.97 -3.71 -9.51
C LEU A 266 -10.89 -5.22 -9.79
N ILE A 267 -11.71 -6.04 -9.14
CA ILE A 267 -11.80 -7.47 -9.41
C ILE A 267 -12.25 -7.72 -10.85
N ALA A 268 -13.28 -7.01 -11.31
CA ALA A 268 -13.76 -7.09 -12.70
C ALA A 268 -12.68 -6.65 -13.70
N LEU A 269 -11.96 -5.57 -13.40
CA LEU A 269 -10.84 -5.08 -14.21
C LEU A 269 -9.69 -6.10 -14.26
N GLY A 270 -9.29 -6.64 -13.11
CA GLY A 270 -8.25 -7.66 -12.98
C GLY A 270 -8.62 -8.93 -13.73
N TRP A 271 -9.88 -9.35 -13.68
CA TRP A 271 -10.41 -10.46 -14.48
C TRP A 271 -10.32 -10.19 -15.99
N TRP A 272 -10.73 -8.99 -16.43
CA TRP A 272 -10.60 -8.57 -17.82
C TRP A 272 -9.13 -8.58 -18.26
N TRP A 273 -8.23 -8.07 -17.43
CA TRP A 273 -6.80 -8.00 -17.72
C TRP A 273 -6.16 -9.39 -17.75
N ARG A 274 -6.56 -10.29 -16.86
CA ARG A 274 -6.14 -11.69 -16.90
C ARG A 274 -6.53 -12.38 -18.21
N ARG A 275 -7.66 -12.00 -18.82
CA ARG A 275 -8.11 -12.57 -20.11
C ARG A 275 -7.51 -11.88 -21.34
N ARG A 276 -7.27 -10.56 -21.30
CA ARG A 276 -6.90 -9.77 -22.49
C ARG A 276 -5.46 -9.24 -22.48
N TRP A 277 -4.90 -8.96 -21.31
CA TRP A 277 -3.55 -8.41 -21.16
C TRP A 277 -2.53 -9.51 -20.90
N VAL A 278 -2.76 -10.36 -19.90
CA VAL A 278 -1.78 -11.36 -19.46
C VAL A 278 -1.38 -12.33 -20.59
N PRO A 279 -2.30 -12.93 -21.38
CA PRO A 279 -1.91 -13.87 -22.43
C PRO A 279 -1.13 -13.19 -23.56
N VAL A 280 -1.59 -11.99 -23.98
CA VAL A 280 -0.93 -11.22 -25.05
C VAL A 280 0.46 -10.77 -24.63
N ALA A 281 0.65 -10.40 -23.36
CA ALA A 281 1.97 -10.10 -22.82
C ALA A 281 2.86 -11.35 -22.73
N ALA A 282 2.33 -12.49 -22.28
CA ALA A 282 3.05 -13.76 -22.17
C ALA A 282 3.54 -14.28 -23.53
N ASP A 283 2.73 -14.14 -24.58
CA ASP A 283 3.10 -14.44 -25.98
C ASP A 283 4.11 -13.44 -26.56
N HIS A 284 4.62 -12.55 -25.71
CA HIS A 284 5.42 -11.40 -26.05
C HIS A 284 4.66 -10.39 -26.93
N ARG A 285 3.43 -10.58 -27.37
CA ARG A 285 2.77 -9.70 -28.35
C ARG A 285 2.41 -8.28 -27.86
N MET A 286 2.72 -7.93 -26.61
CA MET A 286 2.50 -6.60 -26.03
C MET A 286 3.79 -5.79 -25.90
N THR A 287 3.74 -4.49 -26.16
CA THR A 287 4.89 -3.61 -25.88
C THR A 287 5.08 -3.41 -24.37
N ALA A 288 6.33 -3.16 -23.95
CA ALA A 288 6.64 -2.82 -22.55
C ALA A 288 5.90 -1.56 -22.10
N GLU A 289 5.75 -0.59 -23.01
CA GLU A 289 5.02 0.65 -22.76
C GLU A 289 3.53 0.41 -22.48
N SER A 290 2.87 -0.41 -23.28
CA SER A 290 1.45 -0.74 -23.09
C SER A 290 1.22 -1.51 -21.79
N SER A 291 2.13 -2.43 -21.45
CA SER A 291 2.08 -3.17 -20.19
C SER A 291 2.30 -2.25 -19.00
N LEU A 292 3.30 -1.37 -19.07
CA LEU A 292 3.55 -0.38 -18.02
C LEU A 292 2.35 0.56 -17.84
N ARG A 293 1.73 1.03 -18.93
CA ARG A 293 0.55 1.91 -18.84
C ARG A 293 -0.62 1.25 -18.11
N ARG A 294 -0.86 -0.04 -18.36
CA ARG A 294 -1.88 -0.82 -17.65
C ARG A 294 -1.49 -0.99 -16.18
N ALA A 295 -0.28 -1.42 -15.89
CA ALA A 295 0.19 -1.55 -14.50
C ALA A 295 0.04 -0.24 -13.72
N VAL A 296 0.41 0.91 -14.31
CA VAL A 296 0.22 2.24 -13.70
C VAL A 296 -1.26 2.53 -13.43
N LEU A 297 -2.16 2.25 -14.38
CA LEU A 297 -3.59 2.49 -14.21
C LEU A 297 -4.18 1.68 -13.05
N GLU A 298 -3.87 0.38 -12.93
CA GLU A 298 -4.37 -0.45 -11.83
C GLU A 298 -3.72 -0.06 -10.51
N THR A 299 -2.44 0.27 -10.49
CA THR A 299 -1.76 0.75 -9.28
C THR A 299 -2.41 2.05 -8.78
N VAL A 300 -2.67 3.01 -9.67
CA VAL A 300 -3.36 4.27 -9.33
C VAL A 300 -4.79 4.01 -8.84
N ALA A 301 -5.52 3.08 -9.46
CA ALA A 301 -6.87 2.72 -9.03
C ALA A 301 -6.89 2.02 -7.65
N ILE A 302 -5.93 1.13 -7.38
CA ILE A 302 -5.77 0.49 -6.07
C ILE A 302 -5.39 1.53 -5.00
N ALA A 303 -4.56 2.52 -5.32
CA ALA A 303 -4.18 3.59 -4.39
C ALA A 303 -5.40 4.37 -3.89
N VAL A 304 -6.41 4.63 -4.74
CA VAL A 304 -7.68 5.24 -4.29
C VAL A 304 -8.38 4.37 -3.24
N VAL A 305 -8.37 3.05 -3.41
CA VAL A 305 -8.96 2.11 -2.44
C VAL A 305 -8.18 2.07 -1.13
N PHE A 306 -6.85 2.19 -1.19
CA PHE A 306 -6.00 2.34 0.01
C PHE A 306 -6.36 3.63 0.77
N GLY A 307 -6.54 4.75 0.05
CA GLY A 307 -7.01 6.01 0.64
C GLY A 307 -8.35 5.86 1.37
N LEU A 308 -9.33 5.22 0.73
CA LEU A 308 -10.62 4.91 1.36
C LEU A 308 -10.46 4.02 2.60
N ALA A 309 -9.62 2.99 2.51
CA ALA A 309 -9.41 2.05 3.61
C ALA A 309 -8.73 2.70 4.82
N ALA A 310 -7.75 3.58 4.60
CA ALA A 310 -7.06 4.31 5.65
C ALA A 310 -8.03 5.23 6.41
N THR A 311 -8.86 5.99 5.71
CA THR A 311 -9.88 6.85 6.35
C THR A 311 -10.96 6.03 7.06
N LEU A 312 -11.44 4.93 6.44
CA LEU A 312 -12.42 4.02 7.06
C LEU A 312 -11.91 3.45 8.41
N ALA A 313 -10.60 3.23 8.53
CA ALA A 313 -9.99 2.71 9.73
C ALA A 313 -9.96 3.70 10.90
N VAL A 314 -10.13 5.01 10.63
CA VAL A 314 -10.14 6.10 11.62
C VAL A 314 -11.46 6.89 11.62
N THR A 315 -12.51 6.33 11.02
CA THR A 315 -13.88 6.86 11.11
C THR A 315 -14.61 6.14 12.24
N ALA A 316 -15.29 6.92 13.09
CA ALA A 316 -16.10 6.40 14.20
C ALA A 316 -17.26 5.52 13.72
#